data_AF-A0A8S8Y5E6-F1
#
_entry.id   AF-A0A8S8Y5E6-F1
#
_cell.length_a   1.000
_cell.length_b   1.000
_cell.length_c   1.000
_cell.angle_alpha   90.00
_cell.angle_beta   90.00
_cell.angle_gamma   90.00
#
_symmetry.space_group_name_H-M   'P 1'
#
loop_
_entity.id
_entity.type
_entity.pdbx_description
1 polymer ?
#
loop_
_entity_poly.entity_id
_entity_poly.type
_entity_poly.pdbx_seq_one_letter_code
_entity_poly.pdbx_strand_id
1 'polypeptide(L)' 'MENIVKCTCGASINIAGVPPRKDGIKVWCKVCGTITVHQR' A
#
# COMPACT_ATOMS: atom_id res chain seq x y z
N MET A 1 -5.33 13.92 -1.82
CA MET A 1 -5.57 12.48 -1.54
C MET A 1 -4.26 11.89 -1.08
N GLU A 2 -4.18 11.51 0.19
CA GLU A 2 -2.98 10.89 0.74
C GLU A 2 -2.82 9.49 0.16
N ASN A 3 -1.76 9.26 -0.61
CA ASN A 3 -1.42 7.97 -1.20
C ASN A 3 -0.63 7.13 -0.19
N ILE A 4 -1.12 7.01 1.05
CA ILE A 4 -0.43 6.33 2.14
C ILE A 4 -1.20 5.08 2.52
N VAL A 5 -0.55 3.92 2.40
CA VAL A 5 -1.09 2.64 2.83
C VAL A 5 -0.49 2.30 4.18
N LYS A 6 -1.35 2.13 5.19
CA LYS A 6 -0.91 1.59 6.49
C LYS A 6 -0.90 0.07 6.42
N CYS A 7 0.25 -0.51 6.68
CA CYS A 7 0.38 -1.95 6.86
C CYS A 7 -0.10 -2.37 8.26
N THR A 8 -0.42 -3.65 8.42
CA THR A 8 -0.84 -4.25 9.70
C THR A 8 0.20 -4.11 10.81
N CYS A 9 1.49 -4.04 10.47
CA CYS A 9 2.55 -3.77 11.45
C CYS A 9 2.67 -2.30 11.88
N GLY A 10 1.81 -1.42 11.36
CA GLY A 10 1.84 0.03 11.64
C GLY A 10 2.75 0.84 10.71
N ALA A 11 3.47 0.19 9.79
CA ALA A 11 4.31 0.88 8.81
C ALA A 11 3.46 1.63 7.77
N SER A 12 3.78 2.90 7.54
CA SER A 12 3.17 3.72 6.48
C SER A 12 3.98 3.61 5.19
N ILE A 13 3.32 3.22 4.10
CA ILE A 13 3.94 3.05 2.79
C ILE A 13 3.35 4.06 1.83
N ASN A 14 4.19 4.97 1.34
CA ASN A 14 3.77 5.94 0.34
C ASN A 14 3.75 5.29 -1.05
N ILE A 15 2.59 5.28 -1.69
CA ILE A 15 2.35 4.77 -3.04
C ILE A 15 2.07 5.90 -4.04
N ALA A 16 2.54 7.13 -3.75
CA ALA A 16 2.46 8.24 -4.68
C ALA A 16 3.16 7.89 -6.01
N GLY A 17 2.47 8.14 -7.12
CA GLY A 17 2.96 7.82 -8.47
C GLY A 17 2.62 6.40 -8.95
N VAL A 18 2.06 5.53 -8.10
CA VAL A 18 1.54 4.25 -8.57
C VAL A 18 0.18 4.48 -9.24
N PRO A 19 0.02 4.13 -10.53
CA PRO A 19 -1.26 4.33 -11.21
C PRO A 19 -2.34 3.44 -10.56
N PRO A 20 -3.58 3.95 -10.41
CA PRO A 20 -4.68 3.17 -9.86
C PRO A 20 -4.96 1.98 -10.78
N ARG A 21 -5.10 0.79 -10.18
CA ARG A 21 -5.45 -0.45 -10.88
C ARG A 21 -6.85 -0.88 -10.49
N LYS A 22 -7.57 -1.49 -11.42
CA LYS A 22 -8.95 -2.00 -11.20
C LYS A 22 -9.01 -2.97 -10.01
N ASP A 23 -7.98 -3.78 -9.83
CA ASP A 23 -7.89 -4.77 -8.74
C ASP A 23 -7.28 -4.23 -7.43
N GLY A 24 -6.91 -2.94 -7.40
CA GLY A 24 -6.15 -2.33 -6.31
C GLY A 24 -4.64 -2.47 -6.45
N ILE A 25 -3.92 -1.80 -5.56
CA ILE A 25 -2.46 -1.78 -5.51
C ILE A 25 -1.99 -2.77 -4.44
N LYS A 26 -1.29 -3.83 -4.86
CA LYS A 26 -0.60 -4.73 -3.93
C LYS A 26 0.67 -4.06 -3.45
N VAL A 27 0.73 -3.77 -2.16
CA VAL A 27 1.87 -3.13 -1.51
C VAL A 27 2.56 -4.14 -0.63
N TRP A 28 3.82 -4.41 -0.92
CA TRP A 28 4.65 -5.26 -0.08
C TRP A 28 5.31 -4.43 1.03
N CYS A 29 5.14 -4.87 2.27
CA CYS A 29 5.77 -4.23 3.42
C CYS A 29 7.16 -4.81 3.67
N LYS A 30 8.19 -3.98 3.56
CA LYS A 30 9.58 -4.36 3.88
C LYS A 30 9.82 -4.67 5.36
N VAL A 31 8.93 -4.24 6.26
CA VAL A 31 9.10 -4.38 7.72
C VAL A 31 8.64 -5.75 8.20
N CYS A 32 7.42 -6.14 7.85
CA CYS A 32 6.82 -7.40 8.30
C CYS A 32 6.68 -8.45 7.18
N GLY A 33 7.10 -8.13 5.95
CA GLY A 33 6.98 -9.01 4.80
C GLY A 33 5.53 -9.20 4.29
N THR A 34 4.54 -8.54 4.89
CA THR A 34 3.12 -8.72 4.55
C THR A 34 2.75 -7.96 3.28
N ILE A 35 1.87 -8.54 2.46
CA ILE A 35 1.28 -7.87 1.30
C ILE A 35 -0.08 -7.29 1.70
N THR A 36 -0.24 -5.98 1.54
CA THR A 36 -1.51 -5.27 1.78
C THR A 36 -2.08 -4.82 0.45
N VAL A 37 -3.37 -5.02 0.21
CA VAL A 37 -4.04 -4.53 -0.99
C VAL A 37 -4.71 -3.20 -0.66
N HIS A 38 -4.31 -2.14 -1.34
CA HIS A 38 -4.97 -0.85 -1.26
C HIS A 38 -5.90 -0.68 -2.45
N GLN A 39 -7.20 -0.75 -2.19
CA GLN A 39 -8.24 -0.37 -3.15
C GLN A 39 -8.61 1.09 -2.87
N ARG A 40 -8.61 1.91 -3.91
CA ARG A 40 -8.99 3.32 -3.85
C ARG A 40 -10.48 3.45 -4.08
#